data_AF-A0AAJ1AJ20-F1
#
_entry.id   AF-A0AAJ1AJ20-F1
#
_cell.length_a   1.000
_cell.length_b   1.000
_cell.length_c   1.000
_cell.angle_alpha   90.00
_cell.angle_beta   90.00
_cell.angle_gamma   90.00
#
_symmetry.space_group_name_H-M   'P 1'
#
loop_
_entity.id
_entity.type
_entity.pdbx_description
1 polymer ?
#
loop_
_entity_poly.entity_id
_entity_poly.type
_entity_poly.pdbx_seq_one_letter_code
_entity_poly.pdbx_strand_id
1 'polypeptide(L)' 'LVGARRHVPLQGTFTNAFSDKGRFAELLQSIEVKVALNPRAPLIGAAHYGLMLLGRHS' A
#
# COMPACT_ATOMS: atom_id res chain seq x y z
N LEU A 1 10.13 -0.25 -31.76
CA LEU A 1 8.83 0.24 -31.29
C LEU A 1 8.66 -0.18 -29.83
N VAL A 2 9.17 0.61 -28.89
CA VAL A 2 9.07 0.32 -27.44
C VAL A 2 7.70 0.82 -26.98
N GLY A 3 6.87 -0.11 -26.49
CA GLY A 3 5.51 0.16 -26.05
C GLY A 3 5.46 1.28 -25.02
N ALA A 4 4.62 2.28 -25.29
CA ALA A 4 4.29 3.34 -24.36
C ALA A 4 3.80 2.72 -23.04
N ARG A 5 4.63 2.78 -21.99
CA ARG A 5 4.18 2.47 -20.63
C ARG A 5 3.10 3.48 -20.28
N ARG A 6 1.83 3.08 -20.39
CA ARG A 6 0.73 3.84 -19.80
C ARG A 6 0.95 3.82 -18.29
N HIS A 7 1.38 4.95 -17.75
CA HIS A 7 1.25 5.26 -16.34
C HIS A 7 -0.25 5.40 -16.07
N VAL A 8 -0.91 4.31 -15.72
CA VAL A 8 -2.29 4.34 -15.24
C VAL A 8 -2.22 4.87 -13.81
N PRO A 9 -2.74 6.07 -13.52
CA PRO A 9 -2.78 6.55 -12.15
C PRO A 9 -3.62 5.57 -11.32
N LEU A 10 -3.15 5.25 -10.11
CA LEU A 10 -3.87 4.41 -9.12
C LEU A 10 -5.31 4.89 -8.87
N GLN A 11 -5.57 6.16 -9.16
CA GLN A 11 -6.78 6.88 -8.80
C GLN A 11 -8.08 6.37 -9.46
N GLY A 12 -8.01 5.50 -10.47
CA GLY A 12 -9.21 4.95 -11.13
C GLY A 12 -9.41 3.46 -10.91
N THR A 13 -8.56 2.64 -11.52
CA THR A 13 -8.80 1.19 -11.61
C THR A 13 -8.65 0.50 -10.25
N PHE A 14 -7.63 0.86 -9.47
CA PHE A 14 -7.40 0.20 -8.18
C PHE A 14 -8.47 0.58 -7.17
N THR A 15 -8.75 1.87 -6.99
CA THR A 15 -9.72 2.35 -5.98
C THR A 15 -11.13 1.78 -6.21
N ASN A 16 -11.56 1.71 -7.48
CA ASN A 16 -12.83 1.11 -7.84
C ASN A 16 -12.86 -0.39 -7.51
N ALA A 17 -11.84 -1.15 -7.94
CA ALA A 17 -11.76 -2.58 -7.66
C ALA A 17 -11.57 -2.90 -6.16
N PHE A 18 -10.88 -2.03 -5.42
CA PHE A 18 -10.68 -2.13 -3.98
C PHE A 18 -12.02 -2.00 -3.25
N SER A 19 -12.78 -0.95 -3.58
CA SER A 19 -14.07 -0.64 -2.94
C SER A 19 -15.22 -1.54 -3.39
N ASP A 20 -15.07 -2.25 -4.52
CA ASP A 20 -16.06 -3.21 -5.03
C ASP A 20 -16.08 -4.51 -4.20
N LYS A 21 -16.63 -4.43 -2.99
CA LYS A 21 -16.81 -5.54 -2.04
C LYS A 21 -18.23 -5.59 -1.48
N GLY A 22 -19.21 -5.07 -2.23
CA GLY A 22 -20.62 -5.02 -1.87
C GLY A 22 -20.87 -4.25 -0.58
N ARG A 23 -21.43 -4.91 0.44
CA ARG A 23 -21.77 -4.33 1.75
C ARG A 23 -20.60 -3.65 2.49
N PHE A 24 -19.36 -3.93 2.09
CA PHE A 24 -18.17 -3.29 2.66
C PHE A 24 -17.70 -2.05 1.89
N ALA A 25 -18.37 -1.66 0.81
CA ALA A 25 -17.92 -0.55 -0.04
C ALA A 25 -17.71 0.75 0.72
N GLU A 26 -18.68 1.16 1.55
CA GLU A 26 -18.58 2.39 2.36
C GLU A 26 -17.42 2.33 3.36
N LEU A 27 -17.24 1.19 4.03
CA LEU A 27 -16.12 0.98 4.95
C LEU A 27 -14.79 1.13 4.21
N LEU A 28 -14.63 0.45 3.07
CA LEU A 28 -13.37 0.46 2.32
C LEU A 28 -13.08 1.85 1.72
N GLN A 29 -14.09 2.60 1.30
CA GLN A 29 -13.94 3.98 0.84
C GLN A 29 -13.44 4.93 1.94
N SER A 30 -13.73 4.64 3.22
CA SER A 30 -13.24 5.43 4.35
C SER A 30 -11.78 5.17 4.71
N ILE A 31 -11.18 4.10 4.19
CA ILE A 31 -9.80 3.70 4.53
C ILE A 31 -8.82 4.40 3.58
N GLU A 32 -7.86 5.12 4.15
CA GLU A 32 -6.78 5.74 3.40
C GLU A 32 -5.85 4.68 2.78
N VAL A 33 -5.75 4.67 1.44
CA VAL A 33 -4.82 3.79 0.72
C VAL A 33 -3.47 4.50 0.52
N LYS A 34 -2.40 3.93 1.08
CA LYS A 34 -1.02 4.41 0.91
C LYS A 34 -0.22 3.48 0.03
N VAL A 35 0.58 4.05 -0.87
CA VAL A 35 1.50 3.29 -1.73
C VAL A 35 2.93 3.63 -1.42
N ALA A 36 3.71 2.61 -1.06
CA ALA A 36 5.15 2.73 -0.86
C ALA A 36 5.85 2.80 -2.22
N LEU A 37 6.34 3.97 -2.59
CA LEU A 37 7.10 4.17 -3.84
C LEU A 37 8.54 3.67 -3.73
N ASN A 38 9.09 3.60 -2.52
CA ASN A 38 10.43 3.08 -2.29
C ASN A 38 10.38 1.54 -2.25
N PRO A 39 11.05 0.84 -3.19
CA PRO A 39 11.03 -0.63 -3.22
C PRO A 39 11.71 -1.27 -2.00
N ARG A 40 12.52 -0.51 -1.23
CA ARG A 40 13.15 -0.98 0.01
C ARG A 40 12.26 -0.81 1.24
N ALA A 41 11.07 -0.21 1.12
CA ALA A 41 10.16 0.02 2.25
C ALA A 41 9.88 -1.24 3.09
N PRO A 42 9.71 -2.46 2.52
CA PRO A 42 9.51 -3.67 3.33
C PRO A 42 10.69 -3.97 4.26
N LEU A 43 11.93 -3.84 3.76
CA LEU A 43 13.15 -4.09 4.54
C LEU A 43 13.35 -3.05 5.65
N ILE A 44 13.04 -1.78 5.35
CA ILE A 44 13.09 -0.69 6.33
C ILE A 44 12.10 -0.97 7.46
N GLY A 45 10.86 -1.36 7.13
CA GLY A 45 9.85 -1.73 8.12
C GLY A 45 10.26 -2.91 8.98
N ALA A 46 10.83 -3.96 8.36
CA ALA A 46 11.33 -5.13 9.08
C ALA A 46 12.45 -4.77 10.07
N ALA A 47 13.43 -3.95 9.65
CA ALA A 47 14.51 -3.50 10.51
C ALA A 47 14.01 -2.64 11.68
N HIS A 48 13.11 -1.69 11.42
CA HIS A 48 12.49 -0.85 12.45
C HIS A 48 11.76 -1.71 13.49
N TYR A 49 10.96 -2.69 13.04
CA TYR A 49 10.24 -3.59 13.93
C TYR A 49 11.19 -4.47 14.77
N GLY A 50 12.25 -5.01 14.16
CA GLY A 50 13.27 -5.79 14.87
C GLY A 50 13.98 -4.98 15.97
N LEU A 51 14.36 -3.74 15.67
CA LEU A 51 14.95 -2.82 16.65
C LEU A 51 13.99 -2.51 17.80
N MET A 52 12.71 -2.28 17.49
CA MET A 52 11.68 -2.04 18.50
C MET A 52 11.51 -3.25 19.43
N LEU A 53 11.53 -4.47 18.89
CA LEU A 53 11.46 -5.68 19.72
C LEU A 53 12.70 -5.84 20.60
N LEU A 54 13.91 -5.66 20.05
CA LEU A 54 15.15 -5.73 20.83
C LEU A 54 15.19 -4.70 21.96
N GLY A 55 14.69 -3.48 21.73
CA GLY A 55 14.62 -2.43 22.76
C GLY A 55 13.56 -2.65 23.84
N ARG A 56 12.63 -3.59 23.66
CA ARG A 56 11.59 -3.95 24.66
C ARG A 56 11.99 -5.11 25.58
N HIS A 57 13.15 -5.70 25.36
CA HIS A 57 13.72 -6.77 26.17
C HIS A 57 14.93 -6.33 27.02
N SER A 58 15.19 -5.02 27.11
CA SER A 58 16.23 -4.41 27.95
C SER A 58 15.66 -3.79 29.22
#